data_AF-A0A7L0G900-F1
#
_entry.id   AF-A0A7L0G900-F1
#
_cell.length_a   1.000
_cell.length_b   1.000
_cell.length_c   1.000
_cell.angle_alpha   90.00
_cell.angle_beta   90.00
_cell.angle_gamma   90.00
#
_symmetry.space_group_name_H-M   'P 1'
#
loop_
_entity.id
_entity.type
_entity.pdbx_description
1 polymer ?
#
loop_
_entity_poly.entity_id
_entity_poly.type
_entity_poly.pdbx_seq_one_letter_code
_entity_poly.pdbx_strand_id
1 'polypeptide(L)'
;ILRICTRYTPEQDTMTFSDGLTLNRTQMHNAGFGPLTDLVFTFANQLLPLEMDDTETGLLSAICLICGDRQDLEEPMKVDKLQEPLLEALKIYIRKRRPNKPHMFPKILMKITDLRSISAKGT
;
A
#
# COMPACT_ATOMS: atom_id res chain seq x y z
N ILE A 1 1.34 5.20 5.21
CA ILE A 1 1.63 3.79 5.56
C ILE A 1 2.17 3.01 4.36
N LEU A 2 1.43 2.82 3.26
CA LEU A 2 1.91 2.03 2.10
C LEU A 2 3.33 2.42 1.62
N ARG A 3 3.57 3.72 1.41
CA ARG A 3 4.85 4.26 0.92
C ARG A 3 6.06 3.97 1.83
N ILE A 4 5.85 3.86 3.14
CA ILE A 4 6.94 3.54 4.07
C ILE A 4 7.16 2.03 4.15
N CYS A 5 6.09 1.23 4.04
CA CYS A 5 6.17 -0.23 3.98
C CYS A 5 6.91 -0.75 2.73
N THR A 6 6.83 -0.04 1.59
CA THR A 6 7.62 -0.39 0.39
C THR A 6 9.11 -0.01 0.50
N ARG A 7 9.51 0.69 1.58
CA ARG A 7 10.91 1.07 1.89
C ARG A 7 11.42 0.33 3.13
N TYR A 8 10.91 -0.87 3.37
CA TYR A 8 11.38 -1.75 4.42
C TYR A 8 12.60 -2.53 3.96
N THR A 9 13.64 -2.57 4.80
CA THR A 9 14.89 -3.32 4.59
C THR A 9 14.90 -4.51 5.55
N PRO A 10 14.57 -5.73 5.07
CA PRO A 10 14.40 -6.90 5.93
C PRO A 10 15.68 -7.28 6.68
N GLU A 11 16.84 -7.09 6.05
CA GLU A 11 18.14 -7.47 6.61
C GLU A 11 18.50 -6.65 7.87
N GLN A 12 17.94 -5.44 7.98
CA GLN A 12 18.21 -4.52 9.08
C GLN A 12 17.00 -4.33 10.00
N ASP A 13 15.84 -4.90 9.66
CA ASP A 13 14.53 -4.61 10.26
C ASP A 13 14.28 -3.10 10.41
N THR A 14 14.54 -2.33 9.33
CA THR A 14 14.39 -0.87 9.31
C THR A 14 13.47 -0.38 8.19
N MET A 15 12.91 0.82 8.36
CA MET A 15 12.14 1.52 7.34
C MET A 15 12.76 2.88 7.05
N THR A 16 12.83 3.24 5.77
CA THR A 16 13.39 4.52 5.32
C THR A 16 12.28 5.49 4.88
N PHE A 17 12.24 6.66 5.49
CA PHE A 17 11.34 7.75 5.15
C PHE A 17 11.78 8.46 3.86
N SER A 18 10.93 9.35 3.36
CA SER A 18 11.20 10.02 2.07
C SER A 18 12.29 11.09 2.15
N ASP A 19 12.61 11.55 3.35
CA ASP A 19 13.73 12.44 3.67
C ASP A 19 15.06 11.68 3.86
N GLY A 20 15.04 10.35 3.75
CA GLY A 20 16.21 9.50 3.97
C GLY A 20 16.42 9.06 5.41
N LEU A 21 15.56 9.46 6.35
CA LEU A 21 15.64 9.00 7.74
C LEU A 21 15.32 7.50 7.81
N THR A 22 16.26 6.69 8.30
CA THR A 22 16.06 5.25 8.51
C THR A 22 15.83 4.96 9.98
N LEU A 23 14.70 4.33 10.29
CA LEU A 23 14.30 3.99 11.66
C LEU A 23 14.12 2.48 11.82
N ASN A 24 14.63 1.93 12.92
CA ASN A 24 14.29 0.58 13.37
C ASN A 24 12.90 0.54 14.03
N ARG A 25 12.44 -0.65 14.40
CA ARG A 25 11.13 -0.86 15.04
C ARG A 25 10.90 0.01 16.28
N THR A 26 11.86 0.07 17.21
CA THR A 26 11.75 0.86 18.43
C THR A 26 11.66 2.35 18.14
N GLN A 27 12.45 2.84 17.19
CA GLN A 27 12.42 4.24 16.77
C GLN A 27 11.11 4.59 16.07
N MET A 28 10.59 3.71 15.20
CA MET A 28 9.28 3.87 14.58
C MET A 28 8.16 3.98 15.62
N HIS A 29 8.18 3.12 16.64
CA HIS A 29 7.24 3.16 17.76
C HIS A 29 7.26 4.52 18.46
N ASN A 30 8.46 5.01 18.80
CA ASN A 30 8.63 6.27 19.52
C ASN A 30 8.41 7.50 18.64
N ALA A 31 8.47 7.37 17.32
CA ALA A 31 8.22 8.43 16.34
C ALA A 31 6.71 8.66 16.06
N GLY A 32 5.82 8.08 16.87
CA GLY A 32 4.37 8.34 16.82
C GLY A 32 3.55 7.22 16.20
N PHE A 33 4.15 6.12 15.74
CA PHE A 33 3.37 4.94 15.32
C PHE A 33 2.87 4.14 16.51
N GLY A 34 3.57 4.14 17.65
CA GLY A 34 3.16 3.44 18.86
C GLY A 34 2.76 1.99 18.58
N PRO A 35 1.59 1.51 19.06
CA PRO A 35 1.10 0.15 18.83
C PRO A 35 0.91 -0.23 17.34
N LEU A 36 0.80 0.75 16.44
CA LEU A 36 0.65 0.52 15.00
C LEU A 36 1.95 -0.03 14.37
N THR A 37 3.08 0.14 15.04
CA THR A 37 4.41 -0.23 14.53
C THR A 37 4.44 -1.68 14.09
N ASP A 38 4.00 -2.61 14.93
CA ASP A 38 4.07 -4.03 14.58
C ASP A 38 3.20 -4.40 13.39
N LEU A 39 2.03 -3.76 13.25
CA LEU A 39 1.16 -3.93 12.10
C LEU A 39 1.80 -3.40 10.82
N VAL A 40 2.49 -2.26 10.89
CA VAL A 40 3.18 -1.62 9.76
C VAL A 40 4.35 -2.47 9.27
N PHE A 41 5.16 -3.03 10.19
CA PHE A 41 6.24 -3.96 9.85
C PHE A 41 5.71 -5.30 9.33
N THR A 42 4.63 -5.82 9.92
CA THR A 42 3.98 -7.05 9.44
C THR A 42 3.47 -6.86 8.01
N PHE A 43 2.81 -5.73 7.75
CA PHE A 43 2.32 -5.41 6.42
C PHE A 43 3.48 -5.22 5.42
N ALA A 44 4.56 -4.55 5.81
CA ALA A 44 5.75 -4.42 4.97
C ALA A 44 6.33 -5.78 4.56
N ASN A 45 6.44 -6.72 5.52
CA ASN A 45 6.86 -8.09 5.24
C ASN A 45 5.95 -8.81 4.23
N GLN A 46 4.64 -8.56 4.27
CA GLN A 46 3.70 -9.11 3.29
C GLN A 46 3.84 -8.51 1.89
N LEU A 47 4.42 -7.32 1.75
CA LEU A 47 4.66 -6.69 0.45
C LEU A 47 5.93 -7.23 -0.23
N LEU A 48 6.91 -7.72 0.52
CA LEU A 48 8.19 -8.20 -0.05
C LEU A 48 7.99 -9.26 -1.15
N PRO A 49 7.18 -10.32 -0.98
CA PRO A 49 7.01 -11.35 -2.00
C PRO A 49 6.25 -10.85 -3.23
N LEU A 50 5.63 -9.66 -3.17
CA LEU A 50 4.93 -9.08 -4.31
C LEU A 50 5.90 -8.42 -5.29
N GLU A 51 7.11 -8.05 -4.83
CA GLU A 51 8.16 -7.41 -5.63
C GLU A 51 7.60 -6.22 -6.44
N MET A 52 6.74 -5.42 -5.78
CA MET A 52 6.09 -4.28 -6.43
C MET A 52 7.12 -3.26 -6.88
N ASP A 53 6.97 -2.74 -8.10
CA ASP A 53 7.77 -1.59 -8.53
C ASP A 53 7.07 -0.29 -8.18
N ASP A 54 7.71 0.83 -8.54
CA ASP A 54 7.17 2.17 -8.32
C ASP A 54 5.86 2.41 -9.07
N THR A 55 5.67 1.77 -10.24
CA THR A 55 4.45 1.92 -11.04
C THR A 55 3.26 1.24 -10.34
N GLU A 56 3.45 0.01 -9.88
CA GLU A 56 2.44 -0.75 -9.14
C GLU A 56 2.12 -0.10 -7.81
N THR A 57 3.14 0.39 -7.10
CA THR A 57 2.97 1.12 -5.84
C THR A 57 2.21 2.43 -6.06
N GLY A 58 2.53 3.17 -7.12
CA GLY A 58 1.86 4.41 -7.49
C GLY A 58 0.39 4.21 -7.85
N LEU A 59 0.09 3.21 -8.70
CA LEU A 59 -1.28 2.85 -9.06
C LEU A 59 -2.08 2.38 -7.85
N LEU A 60 -1.51 1.53 -6.99
CA LEU A 60 -2.16 1.07 -5.77
C LEU A 60 -2.45 2.24 -4.82
N SER A 61 -1.52 3.19 -4.70
CA SER A 61 -1.71 4.42 -3.91
C SER A 61 -2.83 5.29 -4.48
N ALA A 62 -2.91 5.44 -5.80
CA ALA A 62 -3.97 6.18 -6.47
C ALA A 62 -5.34 5.53 -6.28
N ILE A 63 -5.44 4.19 -6.39
CA ILE A 63 -6.68 3.44 -6.13
C ILE A 63 -7.14 3.62 -4.67
N CYS A 64 -6.21 3.57 -3.71
CA CYS A 64 -6.52 3.86 -2.30
C CYS A 64 -7.02 5.31 -2.09
N LEU A 65 -6.48 6.27 -2.84
CA LEU A 65 -6.86 7.68 -2.74
C LEU A 65 -8.23 7.95 -3.37
N ILE A 66 -8.52 7.36 -4.52
CA ILE A 66 -9.76 7.53 -5.29
C ILE A 66 -10.71 6.41 -4.87
N CYS A 67 -11.39 6.56 -3.73
CA CYS A 67 -12.33 5.55 -3.24
C CYS A 67 -13.68 6.18 -2.90
N GLY A 68 -14.76 5.63 -3.48
CA GLY A 68 -16.13 6.14 -3.33
C GLY A 68 -16.79 5.82 -1.99
N ASP A 69 -16.10 5.11 -1.08
CA ASP A 69 -16.65 4.67 0.22
C ASP A 69 -16.53 5.71 1.34
N ARG A 70 -16.05 6.92 1.04
CA ARG A 70 -16.00 8.03 2.00
C ARG A 70 -17.40 8.62 2.20
N GLN A 71 -17.84 8.73 3.45
CA GLN A 71 -19.22 9.09 3.83
C GLN A 71 -19.61 10.52 3.44
N ASP A 72 -18.62 11.36 3.20
CA ASP A 72 -18.66 12.81 3.00
C ASP A 72 -18.52 13.21 1.51
N LEU A 73 -18.61 12.25 0.59
CA LEU A 73 -18.59 12.52 -0.85
C LEU A 73 -19.96 13.01 -1.36
N GLU A 74 -19.96 14.15 -2.04
CA GLU A 74 -21.13 14.65 -2.77
C GLU A 74 -21.50 13.75 -3.96
N GLU A 75 -20.49 13.23 -4.66
CA GLU A 75 -20.68 12.47 -5.91
C GLU A 75 -19.90 11.13 -5.90
N PRO A 76 -20.23 10.18 -5.01
CA PRO A 76 -19.49 8.91 -4.87
C PRO A 76 -19.43 8.11 -6.17
N MET A 77 -20.50 8.10 -6.96
CA MET A 77 -20.52 7.41 -8.26
C MET A 77 -19.52 7.96 -9.27
N LYS A 78 -19.20 9.26 -9.22
CA LYS A 78 -18.16 9.84 -10.10
C LYS A 78 -16.77 9.39 -9.65
N VAL A 79 -16.54 9.29 -8.34
CA VAL A 79 -15.29 8.80 -7.76
C VAL A 79 -15.04 7.34 -8.17
N ASP A 80 -16.07 6.49 -8.12
CA ASP A 80 -15.95 5.09 -8.57
C ASP A 80 -15.59 5.00 -10.06
N LYS A 81 -16.24 5.80 -10.91
CA LYS A 81 -15.91 5.88 -12.34
C LYS A 81 -14.48 6.37 -12.60
N LEU A 82 -13.94 7.23 -11.74
CA LEU A 82 -12.54 7.67 -11.82
C LEU A 82 -11.56 6.58 -11.36
N GLN A 83 -11.98 5.65 -10.48
CA GLN A 83 -11.16 4.55 -10.01
C GLN A 83 -11.04 3.42 -11.07
N GLU A 84 -12.11 3.15 -11.83
CA GLU A 84 -12.15 2.12 -12.88
C GLU A 84 -10.92 2.11 -13.83
N PRO A 85 -10.51 3.23 -14.46
CA PRO A 85 -9.35 3.23 -15.34
C PRO A 85 -8.03 2.92 -14.62
N LEU A 86 -7.91 3.24 -13.32
CA LEU A 86 -6.73 2.92 -12.51
C LEU A 86 -6.63 1.42 -12.24
N LEU A 87 -7.77 0.77 -11.95
CA LEU A 87 -7.85 -0.68 -11.77
C LEU A 87 -7.46 -1.42 -13.06
N GLU A 88 -7.98 -0.98 -14.20
CA GLU A 88 -7.65 -1.60 -15.48
C GLU A 88 -6.18 -1.36 -15.87
N ALA A 89 -5.65 -0.15 -15.62
CA ALA A 89 -4.23 0.16 -15.84
C ALA A 89 -3.32 -0.75 -15.01
N LEU A 90 -3.61 -0.93 -13.72
CA LEU A 90 -2.85 -1.83 -12.83
C LEU A 90 -2.89 -3.28 -13.32
N LYS A 91 -4.06 -3.75 -13.73
CA LYS A 91 -4.26 -5.10 -14.27
C LYS A 91 -3.47 -5.33 -15.56
N ILE A 92 -3.53 -4.41 -16.51
CA ILE A 92 -2.78 -4.48 -17.77
C ILE A 92 -1.27 -4.46 -17.49
N TYR A 93 -0.82 -3.54 -16.63
CA TYR A 93 0.59 -3.39 -16.29
C TYR A 93 1.17 -4.67 -15.66
N ILE A 94 0.49 -5.22 -14.65
CA ILE A 94 0.92 -6.45 -13.97
C ILE A 94 0.96 -7.63 -14.95
N ARG A 95 -0.05 -7.78 -15.81
CA ARG A 95 -0.09 -8.86 -16.81
C ARG A 95 1.05 -8.76 -17.81
N LYS A 96 1.39 -7.54 -18.24
CA LYS A 96 2.50 -7.29 -19.16
C LYS A 96 3.85 -7.59 -18.49
N ARG A 97 4.06 -7.15 -17.24
CA ARG A 97 5.30 -7.34 -16.49
C ARG A 97 5.49 -8.78 -16.02
N ARG A 98 4.40 -9.47 -15.66
CA ARG A 98 4.41 -10.83 -15.10
C ARG A 98 3.41 -11.76 -15.81
N PRO A 99 3.60 -12.09 -17.10
CA PRO A 99 2.66 -12.94 -17.86
C PRO A 99 2.41 -14.31 -17.21
N ASN A 100 3.44 -14.86 -16.56
CA ASN A 100 3.41 -16.17 -15.91
C ASN A 100 2.83 -16.15 -14.49
N LYS A 101 2.42 -14.99 -13.95
CA LYS A 101 1.87 -14.86 -12.59
C LYS A 101 0.48 -14.18 -12.63
N PRO A 102 -0.57 -14.81 -13.21
CA PRO A 102 -1.88 -14.18 -13.43
C PRO A 102 -2.59 -13.75 -12.14
N HIS A 103 -2.27 -14.38 -11.01
CA HIS A 103 -2.84 -14.07 -9.70
C HIS A 103 -2.19 -12.86 -9.01
N MET A 104 -1.21 -12.20 -9.61
CA MET A 104 -0.54 -11.04 -9.00
C MET A 104 -1.46 -9.83 -8.89
N PHE A 105 -2.32 -9.58 -9.88
CA PHE A 105 -3.28 -8.49 -9.82
C PHE A 105 -4.22 -8.59 -8.60
N PRO A 106 -4.98 -9.70 -8.41
CA PRO A 106 -5.83 -9.81 -7.24
C PRO A 106 -5.03 -9.83 -5.92
N LYS A 107 -3.84 -10.44 -5.89
CA LYS A 107 -2.98 -10.43 -4.68
C LYS A 107 -2.56 -9.02 -4.26
N ILE A 108 -2.13 -8.19 -5.22
CA ILE A 108 -1.76 -6.79 -4.95
C ILE A 108 -3.01 -6.00 -4.55
N LEU A 109 -4.14 -6.20 -5.23
CA LEU A 109 -5.38 -5.49 -4.92
C LEU A 109 -5.89 -5.80 -3.50
N MET A 110 -5.77 -7.04 -3.02
CA MET A 110 -6.17 -7.42 -1.66
C MET A 110 -5.40 -6.65 -0.57
N LYS A 111 -4.19 -6.14 -0.86
CA LYS A 111 -3.42 -5.35 0.10
C LYS A 111 -4.07 -4.00 0.43
N ILE A 112 -5.01 -3.53 -0.40
CA ILE A 112 -5.84 -2.36 -0.06
C ILE A 112 -6.66 -2.62 1.20
N THR A 113 -7.30 -3.78 1.31
CA THR A 113 -8.13 -4.15 2.46
C THR A 113 -7.31 -4.25 3.73
N ASP A 114 -6.12 -4.86 3.63
CA ASP A 114 -5.16 -4.94 4.74
C ASP A 114 -4.73 -3.53 5.18
N LEU A 115 -4.40 -2.65 4.23
CA LEU A 115 -4.00 -1.27 4.49
C LEU A 115 -5.11 -0.46 5.18
N ARG A 116 -6.37 -0.60 4.73
CA ARG A 116 -7.53 0.04 5.36
C ARG A 116 -7.72 -0.44 6.81
N SER A 117 -7.56 -1.74 7.03
CA SER A 117 -7.66 -2.35 8.36
C SER A 117 -6.58 -1.83 9.32
N ILE A 118 -5.37 -1.57 8.82
CA ILE A 118 -4.29 -0.97 9.59
C ILE A 118 -4.59 0.50 9.88
N SER A 119 -5.05 1.25 8.87
CA SER A 119 -5.39 2.67 9.04
C SER A 119 -6.49 2.91 10.08
N ALA A 120 -7.52 2.05 10.11
CA ALA A 120 -8.62 2.14 11.07
C ALA A 120 -8.21 1.84 12.52
N LYS A 121 -7.07 1.19 12.75
CA LYS A 121 -6.52 0.94 14.09
C LYS A 121 -5.64 2.09 14.59
N GLY A 122 -5.30 3.03 13.71
CA GLY A 122 -4.50 4.22 14.03
C GLY A 122 -5.33 5.48 14.30
N THR A 123 -6.65 5.41 14.13
CA THR A 123 -7.65 6.44 14.48
C THR A 123 -8.33 6.09 15.78
#